data_AF-A0A926BWU0-F1
#
_entry.id   AF-A0A926BWU0-F1
#
_cell.length_a   1.000
_cell.length_b   1.000
_cell.length_c   1.000
_cell.angle_alpha   90.00
_cell.angle_beta   90.00
_cell.angle_gamma   90.00
#
_symmetry.space_group_name_H-M   'P 1'
#
loop_
_entity.id
_entity.type
_entity.pdbx_description
1 polymer ?
#
loop_
_entity_poly.entity_id
_entity_poly.type
_entity_poly.pdbx_seq_one_letter_code
_entity_poly.pdbx_strand_id
1 'polypeptide(L)'
;MKHPYILALLLIMLASSMALAQPDLSRRDVIDSLRIPMDITWGPDDWIWFAEKGGRVGRVDPSTGEMRVVYQVADLWESSEAGLLGMALYPTLRDTPYVFLAYTYYEEQEVRLKLIRYKFNGTTLRDSTMIFHRVAANAYTNGGRMTVTPDRKILMTVGDADQDAFAMSPYFLGGKVLRMNLDGSVPSDNPSRLAPTPINLLWSWGHRDGRGIVALPSGAVYEVEQGKDSVDELNLIQRRRNYGWPRVIGLCDQVAEQRPCSDSNVAVPARLWRNNIYPSGIEYYNNTAIPEFANSLLMVTLDEKDLRQLKLPVSQNSEEIIHFDSEFGRLRDLCVAPDGRVFLATSNRDERGIGTNYPGSDKIIEIGGNRALALLGTPVITGDSLTNFHAGDSVVATFTASNFDPTNVFTLEISDRLGSFLNARAIGATNANTGTSIVGVIPCDTLGASGYRFRVVASNPSALKTDATTGFRIIPAPTAVISPSVDITLCPGDSIVLRGRIGVDNRWSTGEVGESIIARTPGNYFVVAYTNGCPRFSDTITITMSPMPQPNIQLLGQNTLDAGGRFA
;
A
#
# COMPACT_ATOMS: atom_id res chain seq x y z
N MET A 1 77.47 -22.34 -31.39
CA MET A 1 77.48 -20.86 -31.41
C MET A 1 76.05 -20.37 -31.48
N LYS A 2 75.65 -19.50 -30.53
CA LYS A 2 74.53 -18.52 -30.53
C LYS A 2 73.09 -19.09 -30.67
N HIS A 3 72.27 -19.21 -29.62
CA HIS A 3 71.46 -18.19 -28.87
C HIS A 3 70.06 -17.90 -29.46
N PRO A 4 69.05 -17.55 -28.61
CA PRO A 4 67.81 -18.32 -28.42
C PRO A 4 66.51 -17.46 -28.55
N TYR A 5 65.38 -18.00 -28.04
CA TYR A 5 64.07 -17.37 -27.75
C TYR A 5 63.08 -17.23 -28.91
N ILE A 6 61.95 -17.97 -28.86
CA ILE A 6 60.60 -17.40 -28.79
C ILE A 6 59.74 -18.35 -27.94
N LEU A 7 59.50 -17.94 -26.70
CA LEU A 7 58.44 -18.44 -25.83
C LEU A 7 57.21 -17.57 -26.12
N ALA A 8 56.21 -18.09 -26.83
CA ALA A 8 54.92 -17.42 -26.97
C ALA A 8 53.93 -18.10 -26.00
N LEU A 9 53.86 -17.56 -24.78
CA LEU A 9 52.81 -17.88 -23.82
C LEU A 9 51.51 -17.26 -24.34
N LEU A 10 50.64 -18.09 -24.93
CA LEU A 10 49.28 -17.69 -25.29
C LEU A 10 48.45 -17.66 -23.99
N LEU A 11 48.41 -16.51 -23.32
CA LEU A 11 47.50 -16.28 -22.20
C LEU A 11 46.08 -16.10 -22.76
N ILE A 12 45.35 -17.20 -22.91
CA ILE A 12 43.91 -17.16 -23.20
C ILE A 12 43.25 -16.60 -21.93
N MET A 13 42.94 -15.30 -21.92
CA MET A 13 41.90 -14.78 -21.04
C MET A 13 40.58 -15.40 -21.51
N LEU A 14 40.20 -16.52 -20.87
CA LEU A 14 38.81 -16.93 -20.82
C LEU A 14 38.06 -15.84 -20.03
N ALA A 15 37.56 -14.84 -20.74
CA ALA A 15 36.39 -14.11 -20.27
C ALA A 15 35.24 -15.13 -20.27
N SER A 16 35.08 -15.84 -19.15
CA SER A 16 33.87 -16.58 -18.88
C SER A 16 32.73 -15.57 -18.90
N SER A 17 31.96 -15.52 -19.99
CA SER A 17 30.61 -14.98 -19.93
C SER A 17 29.87 -15.84 -18.90
N MET A 18 29.78 -15.35 -17.67
CA MET A 18 28.72 -15.80 -16.78
C MET A 18 27.41 -15.35 -17.45
N ALA A 19 26.87 -16.20 -18.32
CA ALA A 19 25.43 -16.21 -18.50
C ALA A 19 24.86 -16.39 -17.10
N LEU A 20 24.21 -15.36 -16.55
CA LEU A 20 23.40 -15.53 -15.35
C LEU A 20 22.44 -16.67 -15.66
N ALA A 21 22.65 -17.82 -15.00
CA ALA A 21 21.67 -18.89 -15.04
C ALA A 21 20.33 -18.27 -14.63
N GLN A 22 19.29 -18.45 -15.45
CA GLN A 22 17.95 -18.01 -15.06
C GLN A 22 17.63 -18.62 -13.70
N PRO A 23 17.05 -17.83 -12.77
CA PRO A 23 16.69 -18.37 -11.46
C PRO A 23 15.77 -19.57 -11.65
N ASP A 24 16.05 -20.65 -10.93
CA ASP A 24 15.13 -21.79 -10.90
C ASP A 24 13.93 -21.38 -10.04
N LEU A 25 12.89 -20.91 -10.72
CA LEU A 25 11.63 -20.48 -10.13
C LEU A 25 10.64 -21.64 -10.19
N SER A 26 10.01 -21.96 -9.07
CA SER A 26 8.92 -22.93 -9.03
C SER A 26 7.65 -22.36 -9.67
N ARG A 27 6.83 -23.23 -10.26
CA ARG A 27 5.54 -22.89 -10.87
C ARG A 27 4.46 -23.79 -10.31
N ARG A 28 3.31 -23.22 -9.95
CA ARG A 28 2.13 -23.98 -9.55
C ARG A 28 0.87 -23.31 -10.08
N ASP A 29 0.06 -24.07 -10.81
CA ASP A 29 -1.28 -23.61 -11.19
C ASP A 29 -2.13 -23.52 -9.90
N VAL A 30 -2.53 -22.30 -9.52
CA VAL A 30 -3.40 -22.04 -8.36
C VAL A 30 -4.83 -22.41 -8.70
N ILE A 31 -5.25 -22.04 -9.90
CA ILE A 31 -6.55 -22.34 -10.49
C ILE A 31 -6.45 -22.28 -12.00
N ASP A 32 -7.26 -23.10 -12.68
CA ASP A 32 -7.35 -23.18 -14.13
C ASP A 32 -8.77 -22.90 -14.62
N SER A 33 -8.96 -22.97 -15.95
CA SER A 33 -10.26 -22.87 -16.62
C SER A 33 -11.00 -21.54 -16.40
N LEU A 34 -10.28 -20.48 -16.09
CA LEU A 34 -10.76 -19.10 -16.11
C LEU A 34 -11.10 -18.65 -17.55
N ARG A 35 -11.84 -17.56 -17.65
CA ARG A 35 -12.26 -16.93 -18.90
C ARG A 35 -11.65 -15.53 -18.99
N ILE A 36 -10.42 -15.45 -19.52
CA ILE A 36 -9.72 -14.20 -19.79
C ILE A 36 -9.71 -13.30 -18.53
N PRO A 37 -8.99 -13.68 -17.45
CA PRO A 37 -8.80 -12.82 -16.29
C PRO A 37 -8.09 -11.52 -16.71
N MET A 38 -8.87 -10.44 -16.81
CA MET A 38 -8.41 -9.12 -17.27
C MET A 38 -7.64 -8.37 -16.19
N ASP A 39 -7.96 -8.64 -14.93
CA ASP A 39 -7.28 -8.07 -13.77
C ASP A 39 -7.20 -9.06 -12.61
N ILE A 40 -6.04 -9.14 -11.96
CA ILE A 40 -5.81 -9.83 -10.70
C ILE A 40 -5.12 -8.90 -9.71
N THR A 41 -5.53 -8.94 -8.45
CA THR A 41 -4.90 -8.16 -7.38
C THR A 41 -4.88 -8.97 -6.10
N TRP A 42 -3.80 -8.84 -5.32
CA TRP A 42 -3.76 -9.38 -3.97
C TRP A 42 -4.71 -8.58 -3.07
N GLY A 43 -5.67 -9.25 -2.44
CA GLY A 43 -6.65 -8.65 -1.54
C GLY A 43 -6.12 -8.48 -0.12
N PRO A 44 -6.64 -7.50 0.65
CA PRO A 44 -6.31 -7.33 2.07
C PRO A 44 -6.89 -8.43 2.98
N ASP A 45 -7.57 -9.40 2.39
CA ASP A 45 -8.08 -10.63 2.99
C ASP A 45 -7.20 -11.87 2.69
N ASP A 46 -6.02 -11.68 2.09
CA ASP A 46 -5.07 -12.74 1.67
C ASP A 46 -5.61 -13.68 0.58
N TRP A 47 -6.55 -13.20 -0.22
CA TRP A 47 -7.07 -13.87 -1.41
C TRP A 47 -6.60 -13.14 -2.67
N ILE A 48 -6.46 -13.86 -3.77
CA ILE A 48 -6.24 -13.22 -5.09
C ILE A 48 -7.62 -12.89 -5.65
N TRP A 49 -7.92 -11.61 -5.78
CA TRP A 49 -9.14 -11.16 -6.44
C TRP A 49 -8.93 -11.10 -7.94
N PHE A 50 -9.95 -11.44 -8.72
CA PHE A 50 -9.89 -11.42 -10.17
C PHE A 50 -11.15 -10.84 -10.81
N ALA A 51 -10.97 -10.21 -11.96
CA ALA A 51 -12.00 -9.71 -12.85
C ALA A 51 -11.84 -10.38 -14.22
N GLU A 52 -12.84 -11.13 -14.65
CA GLU A 52 -12.84 -11.76 -15.98
C GLU A 52 -13.55 -10.91 -17.01
N LYS A 53 -13.04 -10.90 -18.25
CA LYS A 53 -13.58 -10.12 -19.36
C LYS A 53 -15.10 -10.20 -19.48
N GLY A 54 -15.68 -11.38 -19.26
CA GLY A 54 -17.12 -11.65 -19.30
C GLY A 54 -17.95 -11.17 -18.10
N GLY A 55 -17.38 -10.36 -17.21
CA GLY A 55 -18.10 -9.70 -16.12
C GLY A 55 -18.12 -10.46 -14.79
N ARG A 56 -17.49 -11.63 -14.71
CA ARG A 56 -17.39 -12.39 -13.46
C ARG A 56 -16.30 -11.79 -12.59
N VAL A 57 -16.65 -11.45 -11.36
CA VAL A 57 -15.70 -11.03 -10.32
C VAL A 57 -15.66 -12.11 -9.25
N GLY A 58 -14.45 -12.53 -8.91
CA GLY A 58 -14.25 -13.55 -7.90
C GLY A 58 -12.96 -13.34 -7.13
N ARG A 59 -12.71 -14.27 -6.21
CA ARG A 59 -11.46 -14.37 -5.48
C ARG A 59 -11.09 -15.84 -5.31
N VAL A 60 -9.80 -16.14 -5.30
CA VAL A 60 -9.26 -17.48 -5.09
C VAL A 60 -8.35 -17.50 -3.86
N ASP A 61 -8.51 -18.51 -3.01
CA ASP A 61 -7.55 -18.76 -1.94
C ASP A 61 -6.27 -19.32 -2.58
N PRO A 62 -5.13 -18.61 -2.46
CA PRO A 62 -3.91 -19.00 -3.13
C PRO A 62 -3.39 -20.35 -2.64
N SER A 63 -3.69 -20.79 -1.42
CA SER A 63 -3.21 -22.06 -0.88
C SER A 63 -4.00 -23.27 -1.36
N THR A 64 -5.34 -23.16 -1.38
CA THR A 64 -6.24 -24.29 -1.67
C THR A 64 -6.77 -24.31 -3.11
N GLY A 65 -6.71 -23.19 -3.83
CA GLY A 65 -7.37 -23.02 -5.11
C GLY A 65 -8.89 -22.85 -4.99
N GLU A 66 -9.44 -22.71 -3.78
CA GLU A 66 -10.87 -22.48 -3.57
C GLU A 66 -11.27 -21.14 -4.20
N MET A 67 -12.17 -21.17 -5.19
CA MET A 67 -12.67 -19.98 -5.85
C MET A 67 -14.08 -19.64 -5.38
N ARG A 68 -14.29 -18.34 -5.09
CA ARG A 68 -15.58 -17.77 -4.72
C ARG A 68 -15.93 -16.65 -5.69
N VAL A 69 -17.04 -16.80 -6.41
CA VAL A 69 -17.63 -15.72 -7.18
C VAL A 69 -18.34 -14.76 -6.24
N VAL A 70 -18.04 -13.47 -6.37
CA VAL A 70 -18.61 -12.42 -5.51
C VAL A 70 -19.56 -11.50 -6.26
N TYR A 71 -19.47 -11.45 -7.60
CA TYR A 71 -20.34 -10.63 -8.43
C TYR A 71 -20.35 -11.08 -9.90
N GLN A 72 -21.44 -10.76 -10.60
CA GLN A 72 -21.57 -10.88 -12.05
C GLN A 72 -22.13 -9.58 -12.60
N VAL A 73 -21.40 -8.93 -13.50
CA VAL A 73 -21.86 -7.72 -14.19
C VAL A 73 -22.98 -8.10 -15.16
N ALA A 74 -24.12 -7.41 -15.06
CA ALA A 74 -25.33 -7.75 -15.82
C ALA A 74 -25.45 -7.02 -17.16
N ASP A 75 -25.04 -5.75 -17.22
CA ASP A 75 -25.21 -4.86 -18.37
C ASP A 75 -23.92 -4.69 -19.18
N LEU A 76 -23.08 -5.72 -19.15
CA LEU A 76 -21.79 -5.75 -19.81
C LEU A 76 -21.94 -5.76 -21.34
N TRP A 77 -21.07 -5.01 -22.03
CA TRP A 77 -20.83 -5.19 -23.45
C TRP A 77 -19.41 -5.74 -23.66
N GLU A 78 -19.31 -6.93 -24.26
CA GLU A 78 -18.07 -7.65 -24.51
C GLU A 78 -17.83 -7.78 -26.02
N SER A 79 -16.67 -7.31 -26.48
CA SER A 79 -16.23 -7.44 -27.88
C SER A 79 -14.73 -7.14 -27.97
N SER A 80 -13.93 -7.99 -28.62
CA SER A 80 -12.48 -7.82 -28.76
C SER A 80 -11.73 -7.55 -27.46
N GLU A 81 -11.38 -6.30 -27.13
CA GLU A 81 -10.70 -5.93 -25.88
C GLU A 81 -11.66 -5.33 -24.83
N ALA A 82 -12.89 -5.03 -25.24
CA ALA A 82 -13.96 -4.54 -24.40
C ALA A 82 -14.59 -5.65 -23.56
N GLY A 83 -15.08 -5.29 -22.38
CA GLY A 83 -15.66 -6.16 -21.38
C GLY A 83 -15.48 -5.55 -19.99
N LEU A 84 -15.31 -6.42 -19.00
CA LEU A 84 -14.86 -6.02 -17.68
C LEU A 84 -13.34 -5.88 -17.73
N LEU A 85 -12.85 -4.71 -17.37
CA LEU A 85 -11.45 -4.30 -17.55
C LEU A 85 -10.73 -4.40 -16.22
N GLY A 86 -10.41 -3.26 -15.59
CA GLY A 86 -9.72 -3.23 -14.31
C GLY A 86 -10.63 -3.25 -13.10
N MET A 87 -10.02 -3.60 -11.97
CA MET A 87 -10.57 -3.62 -10.64
C MET A 87 -9.62 -2.95 -9.66
N ALA A 88 -10.15 -2.23 -8.68
CA ALA A 88 -9.38 -1.78 -7.53
C ALA A 88 -10.10 -2.10 -6.23
N LEU A 89 -9.34 -2.53 -5.23
CA LEU A 89 -9.85 -2.80 -3.90
C LEU A 89 -9.51 -1.62 -2.99
N TYR A 90 -10.42 -1.26 -2.09
CA TYR A 90 -10.05 -0.44 -0.95
C TYR A 90 -8.94 -1.16 -0.16
N PRO A 91 -7.95 -0.46 0.42
CA PRO A 91 -6.85 -1.08 1.17
C PRO A 91 -7.30 -1.99 2.33
N THR A 92 -8.57 -1.88 2.73
CA THR A 92 -9.21 -2.67 3.77
C THR A 92 -10.63 -3.02 3.33
N LEU A 93 -11.08 -4.25 3.55
CA LEU A 93 -12.42 -4.71 3.13
C LEU A 93 -13.39 -4.87 4.32
N ARG A 94 -13.23 -4.07 5.38
CA ARG A 94 -14.05 -4.13 6.60
C ARG A 94 -15.01 -2.95 6.71
N ASP A 95 -14.49 -1.78 7.07
CA ASP A 95 -15.30 -0.60 7.43
C ASP A 95 -15.80 0.14 6.19
N THR A 96 -14.99 0.12 5.14
CA THR A 96 -15.26 0.76 3.86
C THR A 96 -14.87 -0.21 2.75
N PRO A 97 -15.65 -1.28 2.55
CA PRO A 97 -15.23 -2.42 1.74
C PRO A 97 -15.47 -2.16 0.26
N TYR A 98 -14.88 -1.09 -0.26
CA TYR A 98 -15.15 -0.68 -1.63
C TYR A 98 -14.37 -1.53 -2.64
N VAL A 99 -15.09 -1.95 -3.68
CA VAL A 99 -14.54 -2.59 -4.87
C VAL A 99 -14.96 -1.77 -6.08
N PHE A 100 -13.99 -1.31 -6.84
CA PHE A 100 -14.19 -0.50 -8.04
C PHE A 100 -14.08 -1.39 -9.26
N LEU A 101 -15.01 -1.27 -10.20
CA LEU A 101 -15.02 -2.02 -11.45
C LEU A 101 -15.15 -1.04 -12.61
N ALA A 102 -14.23 -1.13 -13.56
CA ALA A 102 -14.27 -0.41 -14.83
C ALA A 102 -14.70 -1.37 -15.94
N TYR A 103 -15.77 -1.04 -16.65
CA TYR A 103 -16.27 -1.93 -17.71
C TYR A 103 -17.05 -1.20 -18.79
N THR A 104 -17.08 -1.82 -19.98
CA THR A 104 -17.82 -1.34 -21.14
C THR A 104 -19.26 -1.84 -21.13
N TYR A 105 -20.17 -0.99 -21.60
CA TYR A 105 -21.60 -1.25 -21.69
C TYR A 105 -22.18 -0.54 -22.91
N TYR A 106 -23.42 -0.90 -23.27
CA TYR A 106 -24.13 -0.29 -24.37
C TYR A 106 -25.18 0.69 -23.84
N GLU A 107 -25.16 1.94 -24.29
CA GLU A 107 -26.14 2.98 -23.92
C GLU A 107 -26.37 3.92 -25.11
N GLU A 108 -27.64 4.22 -25.40
CA GLU A 108 -28.01 5.15 -26.48
C GLU A 108 -27.39 4.79 -27.85
N GLN A 109 -27.33 3.49 -28.18
CA GLN A 109 -26.72 2.95 -29.40
C GLN A 109 -25.19 3.08 -29.50
N GLU A 110 -24.54 3.53 -28.44
CA GLU A 110 -23.09 3.71 -28.38
C GLU A 110 -22.47 2.81 -27.33
N VAL A 111 -21.24 2.36 -27.59
CA VAL A 111 -20.42 1.69 -26.58
C VAL A 111 -19.83 2.75 -25.65
N ARG A 112 -19.93 2.52 -24.35
CA ARG A 112 -19.49 3.45 -23.31
C ARG A 112 -18.67 2.71 -22.25
N LEU A 113 -17.76 3.42 -21.60
CA LEU A 113 -17.04 2.99 -20.40
C LEU A 113 -17.65 3.66 -19.17
N LYS A 114 -17.70 2.93 -18.07
CA LYS A 114 -18.06 3.48 -16.75
C LYS A 114 -17.19 2.90 -15.65
N LEU A 115 -17.11 3.65 -14.55
CA LEU A 115 -16.53 3.21 -13.30
C LEU A 115 -17.61 3.19 -12.23
N ILE A 116 -17.79 2.03 -11.61
CA ILE A 116 -18.76 1.82 -10.54
C ILE A 116 -18.02 1.30 -9.31
N ARG A 117 -18.41 1.83 -8.16
CA ARG A 117 -17.96 1.37 -6.84
C ARG A 117 -19.05 0.52 -6.20
N TYR A 118 -18.68 -0.61 -5.63
CA TYR A 118 -19.56 -1.51 -4.88
C TYR A 118 -19.10 -1.63 -3.43
N LYS A 119 -19.98 -2.08 -2.54
CA LYS A 119 -19.62 -2.54 -1.19
C LYS A 119 -19.53 -4.06 -1.15
N PHE A 120 -18.43 -4.58 -0.64
CA PHE A 120 -18.27 -6.00 -0.36
C PHE A 120 -18.74 -6.33 1.06
N ASN A 121 -19.67 -7.27 1.21
CA ASN A 121 -20.23 -7.64 2.53
C ASN A 121 -19.56 -8.88 3.16
N GLY A 122 -18.39 -9.29 2.65
CA GLY A 122 -17.71 -10.54 3.04
C GLY A 122 -18.06 -11.74 2.15
N THR A 123 -19.14 -11.66 1.37
CA THR A 123 -19.57 -12.73 0.44
C THR A 123 -19.85 -12.25 -0.98
N THR A 124 -20.50 -11.10 -1.15
CA THR A 124 -20.92 -10.57 -2.46
C THR A 124 -20.71 -9.06 -2.54
N LEU A 125 -20.64 -8.54 -3.77
CA LEU A 125 -20.70 -7.11 -4.04
C LEU A 125 -22.16 -6.63 -4.09
N ARG A 126 -22.46 -5.53 -3.40
CA ARG A 126 -23.79 -4.90 -3.26
C ARG A 126 -23.66 -3.37 -3.29
N ASP A 127 -24.77 -2.66 -3.15
CA ASP A 127 -24.84 -1.21 -2.94
C ASP A 127 -23.91 -0.39 -3.86
N SER A 128 -24.22 -0.41 -5.16
CA SER A 128 -23.40 0.28 -6.15
C SER A 128 -23.53 1.80 -6.08
N THR A 129 -22.45 2.50 -6.43
CA THR A 129 -22.39 3.94 -6.61
C THR A 129 -21.66 4.20 -7.92
N MET A 130 -22.32 4.88 -8.85
CA MET A 130 -21.69 5.30 -10.10
C MET A 130 -20.70 6.43 -9.83
N ILE A 131 -19.43 6.24 -10.20
CA ILE A 131 -18.40 7.28 -10.08
C ILE A 131 -18.42 8.16 -11.33
N PHE A 132 -18.41 7.52 -12.49
CA PHE A 132 -18.65 8.17 -13.77
C PHE A 132 -19.16 7.15 -14.79
N HIS A 133 -19.78 7.67 -15.85
CA HIS A 133 -20.29 6.88 -16.97
C HIS A 133 -20.28 7.72 -18.25
N ARG A 134 -20.75 7.15 -19.36
CA ARG A 134 -20.79 7.81 -20.68
C ARG A 134 -19.43 8.28 -21.19
N VAL A 135 -18.36 7.64 -20.74
CA VAL A 135 -17.04 7.81 -21.37
C VAL A 135 -17.08 7.08 -22.70
N ALA A 136 -16.59 7.72 -23.77
CA ALA A 136 -16.51 7.06 -25.07
C ALA A 136 -15.64 5.79 -24.96
N ALA A 137 -16.10 4.72 -25.58
CA ALA A 137 -15.44 3.42 -25.61
C ALA A 137 -15.75 2.76 -26.95
N ASN A 138 -14.95 1.76 -27.32
CA ASN A 138 -15.21 0.94 -28.50
C ASN A 138 -14.75 -0.52 -28.25
N ALA A 139 -14.57 -1.35 -29.27
CA ALA A 139 -14.07 -2.72 -29.12
C ALA A 139 -12.58 -2.81 -28.67
N TYR A 140 -11.83 -1.72 -28.79
CA TYR A 140 -10.39 -1.54 -28.61
C TYR A 140 -10.11 -0.29 -27.75
N THR A 141 -8.84 -0.13 -27.34
CA THR A 141 -8.29 1.13 -26.77
C THR A 141 -9.09 1.78 -25.64
N ASN A 142 -9.58 0.96 -24.71
CA ASN A 142 -10.40 1.42 -23.57
C ASN A 142 -9.59 1.67 -22.28
N GLY A 143 -8.33 1.23 -22.21
CA GLY A 143 -7.54 1.22 -20.97
C GLY A 143 -8.23 0.46 -19.84
N GLY A 144 -8.45 1.14 -18.71
CA GLY A 144 -9.30 0.67 -17.62
C GLY A 144 -8.58 0.07 -16.42
N ARG A 145 -7.23 0.07 -16.40
CA ARG A 145 -6.44 -0.42 -15.27
C ARG A 145 -6.41 0.57 -14.13
N MET A 146 -6.29 0.06 -12.91
CA MET A 146 -6.29 0.89 -11.71
C MET A 146 -5.20 0.48 -10.74
N THR A 147 -4.66 1.44 -10.00
CA THR A 147 -3.76 1.18 -8.87
C THR A 147 -4.11 2.08 -7.69
N VAL A 148 -3.88 1.58 -6.47
CA VAL A 148 -4.01 2.36 -5.25
C VAL A 148 -2.65 2.89 -4.85
N THR A 149 -2.56 4.21 -4.70
CA THR A 149 -1.31 4.88 -4.35
C THR A 149 -1.06 4.92 -2.83
N PRO A 150 0.20 5.08 -2.38
CA PRO A 150 0.52 5.20 -0.95
C PRO A 150 -0.19 6.35 -0.22
N ASP A 151 -0.50 7.45 -0.92
CA ASP A 151 -1.29 8.58 -0.41
C ASP A 151 -2.82 8.34 -0.46
N ARG A 152 -3.22 7.07 -0.68
CA ARG A 152 -4.59 6.58 -0.61
C ARG A 152 -5.50 7.26 -1.62
N LYS A 153 -5.14 7.09 -2.87
CA LYS A 153 -5.89 7.52 -4.05
C LYS A 153 -5.97 6.36 -5.02
N ILE A 154 -6.93 6.39 -5.92
CA ILE A 154 -6.97 5.48 -7.06
C ILE A 154 -6.51 6.27 -8.27
N LEU A 155 -5.53 5.73 -9.00
CA LEU A 155 -5.23 6.14 -10.36
C LEU A 155 -5.86 5.15 -11.33
N MET A 156 -6.45 5.65 -12.41
CA MET A 156 -7.10 4.84 -13.43
C MET A 156 -6.67 5.28 -14.83
N THR A 157 -6.26 4.33 -15.68
CA THR A 157 -6.04 4.58 -17.11
C THR A 157 -7.37 4.59 -17.86
N VAL A 158 -7.51 5.49 -18.83
CA VAL A 158 -8.63 5.53 -19.76
C VAL A 158 -8.07 5.74 -21.15
N GLY A 159 -8.28 4.77 -22.04
CA GLY A 159 -7.84 4.88 -23.42
C GLY A 159 -8.65 5.90 -24.23
N ASP A 160 -8.20 6.23 -25.43
CA ASP A 160 -8.82 7.25 -26.27
C ASP A 160 -10.00 6.74 -27.12
N ALA A 161 -10.31 5.44 -27.06
CA ALA A 161 -11.34 4.79 -27.86
C ALA A 161 -11.17 5.04 -29.37
N ASP A 162 -9.93 4.98 -29.86
CA ASP A 162 -9.47 5.26 -31.23
C ASP A 162 -9.94 6.62 -31.76
N GLN A 163 -10.12 7.57 -30.83
CA GLN A 163 -10.49 8.95 -31.12
C GLN A 163 -9.36 9.85 -30.64
N ASP A 164 -8.30 9.94 -31.44
CA ASP A 164 -7.09 10.74 -31.26
C ASP A 164 -7.34 12.13 -30.63
N ALA A 165 -8.42 12.81 -31.03
CA ALA A 165 -8.78 14.14 -30.51
C ALA A 165 -9.12 14.15 -29.01
N PHE A 166 -9.55 13.02 -28.43
CA PHE A 166 -9.91 12.91 -27.02
C PHE A 166 -8.70 13.03 -26.11
N ALA A 167 -7.57 12.41 -26.48
CA ALA A 167 -6.37 12.37 -25.66
C ALA A 167 -5.86 13.77 -25.27
N MET A 168 -5.95 14.74 -26.19
CA MET A 168 -5.54 16.13 -25.97
C MET A 168 -6.66 17.05 -25.47
N SER A 169 -7.92 16.65 -25.64
CA SER A 169 -9.05 17.48 -25.24
C SER A 169 -9.21 17.46 -23.71
N PRO A 170 -9.36 18.63 -23.08
CA PRO A 170 -9.66 18.69 -21.66
C PRO A 170 -11.13 18.38 -21.37
N TYR A 171 -12.01 18.22 -22.37
CA TYR A 171 -13.46 18.00 -22.16
C TYR A 171 -13.85 16.51 -22.11
N PHE A 172 -12.94 15.62 -22.53
CA PHE A 172 -13.18 14.18 -22.57
C PHE A 172 -12.29 13.46 -21.56
N LEU A 173 -12.82 12.37 -21.00
CA LEU A 173 -12.07 11.48 -20.10
C LEU A 173 -11.20 10.47 -20.86
N GLY A 174 -11.36 10.35 -22.19
CA GLY A 174 -10.55 9.46 -23.02
C GLY A 174 -9.11 9.95 -23.18
N GLY A 175 -8.17 9.00 -23.22
CA GLY A 175 -6.73 9.24 -23.34
C GLY A 175 -6.12 9.97 -22.16
N LYS A 176 -6.45 9.52 -20.93
CA LYS A 176 -6.09 10.15 -19.64
C LYS A 176 -5.62 9.12 -18.62
N VAL A 177 -4.85 9.60 -17.63
CA VAL A 177 -4.84 8.99 -16.29
C VAL A 177 -5.70 9.87 -15.38
N LEU A 178 -6.63 9.24 -14.67
CA LEU A 178 -7.55 9.87 -13.72
C LEU A 178 -7.13 9.58 -12.28
N ARG A 179 -7.29 10.52 -11.35
CA ARG A 179 -7.01 10.38 -9.90
C ARG A 179 -8.24 10.68 -9.06
N MET A 180 -8.64 9.75 -8.21
CA MET A 180 -9.78 9.89 -7.28
C MET A 180 -9.42 9.54 -5.84
N ASN A 181 -10.21 10.03 -4.89
CA ASN A 181 -10.19 9.54 -3.51
C ASN A 181 -10.69 8.09 -3.46
N LEU A 182 -10.40 7.37 -2.37
CA LEU A 182 -10.85 5.99 -2.19
C LEU A 182 -12.38 5.83 -2.08
N ASP A 183 -13.13 6.91 -1.95
CA ASP A 183 -14.59 6.91 -2.04
C ASP A 183 -15.10 7.26 -3.44
N GLY A 184 -14.21 7.55 -4.40
CA GLY A 184 -14.51 7.99 -5.76
C GLY A 184 -14.72 9.49 -5.93
N SER A 185 -14.66 10.28 -4.84
CA SER A 185 -14.74 11.74 -4.93
C SER A 185 -13.45 12.35 -5.51
N VAL A 186 -13.53 13.61 -5.95
CA VAL A 186 -12.38 14.35 -6.49
C VAL A 186 -11.44 14.79 -5.36
N PRO A 187 -10.14 14.46 -5.40
CA PRO A 187 -9.14 15.02 -4.49
C PRO A 187 -9.02 16.53 -4.64
N SER A 188 -8.94 17.26 -3.54
CA SER A 188 -8.85 18.73 -3.53
C SER A 188 -7.55 19.27 -4.15
N ASP A 189 -6.51 18.43 -4.19
CA ASP A 189 -5.20 18.71 -4.75
C ASP A 189 -5.06 18.22 -6.21
N ASN A 190 -6.13 17.68 -6.82
CA ASN A 190 -6.10 17.39 -8.24
C ASN A 190 -5.81 18.67 -9.04
N PRO A 191 -5.13 18.55 -10.19
CA PRO A 191 -4.93 19.64 -11.13
C PRO A 191 -6.24 20.38 -11.46
N SER A 192 -6.50 21.52 -10.81
CA SER A 192 -7.72 22.28 -11.05
C SER A 192 -7.60 23.12 -12.34
N ARG A 193 -8.71 23.21 -13.08
CA ARG A 193 -9.02 24.20 -14.14
C ARG A 193 -8.30 24.11 -15.50
N LEU A 194 -8.24 22.93 -16.14
CA LEU A 194 -8.00 22.89 -17.59
C LEU A 194 -9.27 22.92 -18.46
N ALA A 195 -10.47 22.78 -17.89
CA ALA A 195 -11.78 23.06 -18.51
C ALA A 195 -12.89 22.83 -17.47
N PRO A 196 -14.15 23.25 -17.73
CA PRO A 196 -15.31 22.66 -17.08
C PRO A 196 -15.49 21.22 -17.58
N THR A 197 -14.66 20.29 -17.12
CA THR A 197 -15.07 18.88 -17.17
C THR A 197 -16.19 18.68 -16.15
N PRO A 198 -17.18 17.81 -16.42
CA PRO A 198 -18.12 17.40 -15.39
C PRO A 198 -17.43 16.71 -14.20
N ILE A 199 -16.16 16.28 -14.39
CA ILE A 199 -15.41 15.43 -13.47
C ILE A 199 -13.94 15.88 -13.44
N ASN A 200 -13.54 16.58 -12.38
CA ASN A 200 -12.18 17.11 -12.16
C ASN A 200 -11.19 16.02 -11.68
N LEU A 201 -11.24 14.84 -12.32
CA LEU A 201 -10.40 13.69 -11.99
C LEU A 201 -9.08 13.67 -12.76
N LEU A 202 -8.80 14.64 -13.65
CA LEU A 202 -7.62 14.64 -14.49
C LEU A 202 -6.31 14.61 -13.68
N TRP A 203 -5.40 13.68 -13.99
CA TRP A 203 -4.03 13.64 -13.47
C TRP A 203 -2.98 13.93 -14.54
N SER A 204 -3.06 13.22 -15.67
CA SER A 204 -2.27 13.41 -16.89
C SER A 204 -3.11 13.15 -18.14
N TRP A 205 -2.63 13.57 -19.31
CA TRP A 205 -3.31 13.44 -20.59
C TRP A 205 -2.33 13.13 -21.73
N GLY A 206 -2.85 12.92 -22.94
CA GLY A 206 -2.02 12.57 -24.09
C GLY A 206 -1.60 11.10 -24.07
N HIS A 207 -2.52 10.23 -23.64
CA HIS A 207 -2.37 8.78 -23.61
C HIS A 207 -3.24 8.14 -24.70
N ARG A 208 -2.80 7.02 -25.28
CA ARG A 208 -3.56 6.21 -26.23
C ARG A 208 -4.33 5.09 -25.53
N ASP A 209 -3.63 4.09 -24.97
CA ASP A 209 -4.25 2.90 -24.40
C ASP A 209 -3.43 2.27 -23.27
N GLY A 210 -3.55 2.85 -22.07
CA GLY A 210 -2.80 2.38 -20.89
C GLY A 210 -3.33 1.05 -20.34
N ARG A 211 -2.48 0.02 -20.35
CA ARG A 211 -2.83 -1.40 -20.09
C ARG A 211 -2.20 -1.98 -18.83
N GLY A 212 -1.38 -1.22 -18.13
CA GLY A 212 -0.88 -1.52 -16.79
C GLY A 212 -0.52 -0.23 -16.07
N ILE A 213 -0.74 -0.18 -14.76
CA ILE A 213 -0.34 0.95 -13.94
C ILE A 213 0.02 0.47 -12.54
N VAL A 214 1.15 0.95 -11.99
CA VAL A 214 1.61 0.60 -10.65
C VAL A 214 2.16 1.82 -9.92
N ALA A 215 1.82 1.94 -8.64
CA ALA A 215 2.38 2.94 -7.74
C ALA A 215 3.43 2.32 -6.82
N LEU A 216 4.61 2.91 -6.75
CA LEU A 216 5.69 2.51 -5.86
C LEU A 216 5.49 3.10 -4.46
N PRO A 217 6.10 2.52 -3.41
CA PRO A 217 6.12 3.11 -2.07
C PRO A 217 6.68 4.54 -2.02
N SER A 218 7.56 4.90 -2.95
CA SER A 218 8.11 6.26 -3.10
C SER A 218 7.10 7.29 -3.61
N GLY A 219 5.93 6.85 -4.10
CA GLY A 219 4.94 7.67 -4.78
C GLY A 219 5.19 7.83 -6.29
N ALA A 220 6.26 7.28 -6.83
CA ALA A 220 6.45 7.18 -8.28
C ALA A 220 5.39 6.25 -8.89
N VAL A 221 4.86 6.61 -10.05
CA VAL A 221 3.82 5.82 -10.74
C VAL A 221 4.34 5.47 -12.12
N TYR A 222 4.34 4.19 -12.45
CA TYR A 222 4.67 3.70 -13.79
C TYR A 222 3.41 3.20 -14.48
N GLU A 223 3.32 3.44 -15.77
CA GLU A 223 2.22 3.05 -16.62
C GLU A 223 2.78 2.49 -17.93
N VAL A 224 2.16 1.43 -18.44
CA VAL A 224 2.54 0.84 -19.73
C VAL A 224 1.41 0.96 -20.71
N GLU A 225 1.77 1.38 -21.91
CA GLU A 225 0.81 1.80 -22.93
C GLU A 225 1.06 1.04 -24.22
N GLN A 226 -0.04 0.56 -24.83
CA GLN A 226 -0.02 -0.01 -26.17
C GLN A 226 -0.16 1.12 -27.19
N GLY A 227 0.91 1.37 -27.95
CA GLY A 227 0.91 2.48 -28.90
C GLY A 227 0.43 2.09 -30.30
N LYS A 228 0.65 3.00 -31.24
CA LYS A 228 0.39 2.79 -32.67
C LYS A 228 1.72 2.57 -33.39
N ASP A 229 1.66 1.98 -34.58
CA ASP A 229 2.81 1.82 -35.49
C ASP A 229 4.00 1.04 -34.87
N SER A 230 3.70 0.09 -33.97
CA SER A 230 4.72 -0.72 -33.27
C SER A 230 5.56 0.03 -32.25
N VAL A 231 4.98 1.04 -31.61
CA VAL A 231 5.66 1.85 -30.59
C VAL A 231 4.97 1.69 -29.25
N ASP A 232 5.41 0.74 -28.42
CA ASP A 232 4.89 0.57 -27.06
C ASP A 232 5.73 1.39 -26.05
N GLU A 233 5.10 1.82 -24.96
CA GLU A 233 5.70 2.75 -24.01
C GLU A 233 5.61 2.28 -22.55
N LEU A 234 6.64 2.57 -21.77
CA LEU A 234 6.62 2.62 -20.31
C LEU A 234 6.84 4.06 -19.87
N ASN A 235 5.85 4.63 -19.22
CA ASN A 235 5.79 6.01 -18.80
C ASN A 235 5.99 6.16 -17.29
N LEU A 236 6.77 7.16 -16.86
CA LEU A 236 6.77 7.64 -15.48
C LEU A 236 5.69 8.71 -15.35
N ILE A 237 4.54 8.34 -14.76
CA ILE A 237 3.35 9.18 -14.65
C ILE A 237 3.56 10.31 -13.64
N GLN A 238 3.31 11.53 -14.09
CA GLN A 238 3.52 12.76 -13.36
C GLN A 238 2.28 13.65 -13.42
N ARG A 239 2.00 14.29 -12.29
CA ARG A 239 0.92 15.27 -12.17
C ARG A 239 1.07 16.37 -13.23
N ARG A 240 -0.01 16.67 -13.98
CA ARG A 240 -0.10 17.75 -14.98
C ARG A 240 0.83 17.61 -16.17
N ARG A 241 1.19 16.38 -16.53
CA ARG A 241 2.04 16.11 -17.70
C ARG A 241 1.22 15.60 -18.88
N ASN A 242 1.69 15.98 -20.05
CA ASN A 242 1.20 15.55 -21.34
C ASN A 242 2.11 14.42 -21.85
N TYR A 243 1.57 13.29 -22.25
CA TYR A 243 2.34 12.15 -22.79
C TYR A 243 2.36 12.13 -24.32
N GLY A 244 1.84 13.18 -24.95
CA GLY A 244 2.14 13.52 -26.34
C GLY A 244 1.17 12.96 -27.36
N TRP A 245 0.54 11.82 -27.11
CA TRP A 245 -0.44 11.22 -28.03
C TRP A 245 -1.59 12.19 -28.34
N PRO A 246 -1.99 12.35 -29.61
CA PRO A 246 -1.52 11.66 -30.82
C PRO A 246 -0.42 12.42 -31.58
N ARG A 247 0.02 13.57 -31.08
CA ARG A 247 0.92 14.48 -31.81
C ARG A 247 2.39 14.10 -31.70
N VAL A 248 2.72 13.25 -30.73
CA VAL A 248 4.05 12.71 -30.44
C VAL A 248 3.87 11.24 -30.11
N ILE A 249 4.71 10.40 -30.70
CA ILE A 249 4.75 8.95 -30.47
C ILE A 249 6.18 8.61 -30.02
N GLY A 250 6.36 8.37 -28.72
CA GLY A 250 7.67 8.07 -28.15
C GLY A 250 8.53 9.30 -27.82
N LEU A 251 9.70 9.39 -28.44
CA LEU A 251 10.86 10.13 -27.89
C LEU A 251 10.99 11.59 -28.33
N CYS A 252 9.99 12.17 -28.99
CA CYS A 252 10.10 13.50 -29.62
C CYS A 252 11.24 13.56 -30.66
N ASP A 253 11.55 12.44 -31.33
CA ASP A 253 12.72 12.30 -32.20
C ASP A 253 12.41 12.54 -33.68
N GLN A 254 11.12 12.62 -34.05
CA GLN A 254 10.73 12.97 -35.41
C GLN A 254 10.61 14.49 -35.60
N VAL A 255 10.96 14.98 -36.80
CA VAL A 255 10.87 16.41 -37.14
C VAL A 255 9.46 16.97 -36.93
N ALA A 256 8.42 16.18 -37.21
CA ALA A 256 7.03 16.58 -37.02
C ALA A 256 6.64 16.74 -35.53
N GLU A 257 7.35 16.08 -34.62
CA GLU A 257 7.05 16.04 -33.17
C GLU A 257 7.75 17.15 -32.40
N GLN A 258 8.85 17.72 -32.94
CA GLN A 258 9.68 18.71 -32.24
C GLN A 258 8.87 19.89 -31.70
N ARG A 259 7.98 20.44 -32.53
CA ARG A 259 7.11 21.57 -32.13
C ARG A 259 6.04 21.16 -31.11
N PRO A 260 5.22 20.11 -31.33
CA PRO A 260 4.34 19.58 -30.29
C PRO A 260 5.03 19.33 -28.95
N CYS A 261 6.25 18.78 -28.97
CA CYS A 261 7.03 18.52 -27.77
C CYS A 261 7.47 19.79 -27.04
N SER A 262 7.99 20.79 -27.76
CA SER A 262 8.41 22.06 -27.14
C SER A 262 7.21 22.85 -26.59
N ASP A 263 6.09 22.81 -27.30
CA ASP A 263 4.96 23.72 -27.04
C ASP A 263 3.98 23.17 -25.99
N SER A 264 4.00 21.85 -25.71
CA SER A 264 2.90 21.17 -24.99
C SER A 264 3.32 20.44 -23.72
N ASN A 265 4.46 20.79 -23.10
CA ASN A 265 4.95 20.20 -21.85
C ASN A 265 4.96 18.66 -21.90
N VAL A 266 5.48 18.10 -23.00
CA VAL A 266 5.48 16.64 -23.24
C VAL A 266 6.49 15.95 -22.31
N ALA A 267 6.09 14.80 -21.77
CA ALA A 267 6.94 13.85 -21.10
C ALA A 267 7.22 12.69 -22.07
N VAL A 268 8.50 12.36 -22.26
CA VAL A 268 8.91 11.19 -23.05
C VAL A 268 8.88 9.94 -22.18
N PRO A 269 8.66 8.74 -22.76
CA PRO A 269 8.63 7.50 -22.01
C PRO A 269 9.98 7.20 -21.36
N ALA A 270 9.92 6.50 -20.23
CA ALA A 270 11.10 5.98 -19.54
C ALA A 270 11.76 4.84 -20.34
N ARG A 271 10.95 4.02 -21.03
CA ARG A 271 11.39 3.00 -21.98
C ARG A 271 10.43 2.94 -23.17
N LEU A 272 10.98 2.83 -24.37
CA LEU A 272 10.27 2.66 -25.63
C LEU A 272 10.59 1.28 -26.22
N TRP A 273 9.60 0.61 -26.79
CA TRP A 273 9.80 -0.57 -27.62
C TRP A 273 9.34 -0.27 -29.05
N ARG A 274 10.17 -0.62 -30.04
CA ARG A 274 9.85 -0.47 -31.48
C ARG A 274 9.40 -1.78 -32.14
N ASN A 275 9.05 -2.75 -31.31
CA ASN A 275 8.35 -3.98 -31.64
C ASN A 275 7.05 -3.99 -30.83
N ASN A 276 5.97 -4.48 -31.44
CA ASN A 276 4.68 -4.63 -30.77
C ASN A 276 4.78 -5.74 -29.72
N ILE A 277 5.17 -5.41 -28.49
CA ILE A 277 5.24 -6.39 -27.41
C ILE A 277 3.87 -6.57 -26.75
N TYR A 278 2.97 -5.59 -26.93
CA TYR A 278 1.66 -5.52 -26.30
C TYR A 278 1.77 -5.67 -24.77
N PRO A 279 2.38 -4.68 -24.07
CA PRO A 279 2.50 -4.74 -22.62
C PRO A 279 1.12 -4.71 -21.97
N SER A 280 1.01 -5.31 -20.79
CA SER A 280 -0.24 -5.36 -20.02
C SER A 280 0.05 -5.15 -18.53
N GLY A 281 -0.33 -6.06 -17.64
CA GLY A 281 -0.09 -5.90 -16.21
C GLY A 281 1.36 -5.56 -15.86
N ILE A 282 1.54 -4.66 -14.90
CA ILE A 282 2.84 -4.26 -14.38
C ILE A 282 2.78 -4.15 -12.86
N GLU A 283 3.82 -4.64 -12.19
CA GLU A 283 3.95 -4.62 -10.74
C GLU A 283 5.35 -4.21 -10.30
N TYR A 284 5.45 -3.64 -9.09
CA TYR A 284 6.73 -3.35 -8.46
C TYR A 284 7.11 -4.47 -7.50
N TYR A 285 8.30 -5.02 -7.67
CA TYR A 285 8.83 -6.07 -6.81
C TYR A 285 10.03 -5.56 -6.01
N ASN A 286 9.92 -5.65 -4.68
CA ASN A 286 11.03 -5.39 -3.77
C ASN A 286 10.91 -6.25 -2.51
N ASN A 287 11.01 -7.56 -2.69
CA ASN A 287 10.97 -8.54 -1.63
C ASN A 287 12.20 -9.47 -1.72
N THR A 288 12.57 -10.10 -0.61
CA THR A 288 13.68 -11.05 -0.53
C THR A 288 13.28 -12.48 -0.91
N ALA A 289 11.99 -12.76 -1.13
CA ALA A 289 11.50 -14.10 -1.52
C ALA A 289 12.08 -14.56 -2.86
N ILE A 290 12.20 -13.63 -3.80
CA ILE A 290 12.83 -13.79 -5.12
C ILE A 290 13.86 -12.65 -5.25
N PRO A 291 15.06 -12.81 -4.65
CA PRO A 291 16.07 -11.76 -4.62
C PRO A 291 16.44 -11.21 -6.00
N GLU A 292 16.36 -12.05 -7.03
CA GLU A 292 16.61 -11.68 -8.42
C GLU A 292 15.67 -10.58 -8.88
N PHE A 293 14.42 -10.56 -8.40
CA PHE A 293 13.41 -9.55 -8.73
C PHE A 293 13.52 -8.29 -7.87
N ALA A 294 14.34 -8.26 -6.81
CA ALA A 294 14.42 -7.12 -5.90
C ALA A 294 14.68 -5.79 -6.64
N ASN A 295 13.92 -4.76 -6.26
CA ASN A 295 13.92 -3.43 -6.87
C ASN A 295 13.74 -3.42 -8.40
N SER A 296 12.73 -4.16 -8.89
CA SER A 296 12.40 -4.23 -10.32
C SER A 296 10.93 -3.90 -10.59
N LEU A 297 10.65 -3.40 -11.79
CA LEU A 297 9.33 -3.51 -12.39
C LEU A 297 9.23 -4.87 -13.08
N LEU A 298 8.12 -5.57 -12.85
CA LEU A 298 7.75 -6.81 -13.49
C LEU A 298 6.55 -6.52 -14.40
N MET A 299 6.67 -6.80 -15.69
CA MET A 299 5.67 -6.46 -16.70
C MET A 299 5.38 -7.68 -17.56
N VAL A 300 4.12 -8.00 -17.78
CA VAL A 300 3.74 -9.11 -18.68
C VAL A 300 3.44 -8.62 -20.09
N THR A 301 3.66 -9.51 -21.06
CA THR A 301 3.33 -9.24 -22.46
C THR A 301 2.31 -10.22 -23.01
N LEU A 302 1.48 -9.70 -23.91
CA LEU A 302 0.45 -10.47 -24.59
C LEU A 302 1.00 -11.12 -25.87
N ASP A 303 1.74 -10.38 -26.70
CA ASP A 303 2.15 -10.87 -28.02
C ASP A 303 3.49 -11.60 -27.96
N GLU A 304 4.41 -11.14 -27.10
CA GLU A 304 5.71 -11.79 -26.85
C GLU A 304 5.61 -12.92 -25.80
N LYS A 305 4.49 -13.02 -25.07
CA LYS A 305 4.13 -14.16 -24.21
C LYS A 305 5.16 -14.43 -23.11
N ASP A 306 5.63 -13.36 -22.48
CA ASP A 306 6.72 -13.40 -21.51
C ASP A 306 6.46 -12.50 -20.29
N LEU A 307 7.25 -12.72 -19.24
CA LEU A 307 7.40 -11.81 -18.11
C LEU A 307 8.73 -11.06 -18.25
N ARG A 308 8.64 -9.73 -18.25
CA ARG A 308 9.78 -8.82 -18.40
C ARG A 308 10.14 -8.21 -17.08
N GLN A 309 11.43 -8.21 -16.77
CA GLN A 309 11.98 -7.59 -15.59
C GLN A 309 12.86 -6.41 -15.99
N LEU A 310 12.55 -5.24 -15.42
CA LEU A 310 13.29 -4.00 -15.61
C LEU A 310 13.78 -3.48 -14.26
N LYS A 311 15.10 -3.39 -14.06
CA LYS A 311 15.67 -2.84 -12.82
C LYS A 311 15.44 -1.34 -12.72
N LEU A 312 15.06 -0.87 -11.53
CA LEU A 312 14.95 0.57 -11.26
C LEU A 312 16.32 1.19 -10.92
N PRO A 313 16.57 2.44 -11.31
CA PRO A 313 15.70 3.28 -12.15
C PRO A 313 15.70 2.82 -13.62
N VAL A 314 14.55 2.91 -14.28
CA VAL A 314 14.42 2.55 -15.70
C VAL A 314 14.78 3.75 -16.59
N SER A 315 15.49 3.47 -17.67
CA SER A 315 15.85 4.39 -18.74
C SER A 315 15.77 3.69 -20.10
N GLN A 316 15.93 4.47 -21.18
CA GLN A 316 15.95 3.92 -22.54
C GLN A 316 17.05 2.87 -22.76
N ASN A 317 18.14 2.90 -21.98
CA ASN A 317 19.26 1.95 -22.08
C ASN A 317 19.18 0.82 -21.04
N SER A 318 18.11 0.74 -20.24
CA SER A 318 17.97 -0.32 -19.25
C SER A 318 17.95 -1.70 -19.92
N GLU A 319 18.69 -2.64 -19.34
CA GLU A 319 18.60 -4.04 -19.69
C GLU A 319 17.26 -4.61 -19.24
N GLU A 320 16.80 -5.59 -20.00
CA GLU A 320 15.53 -6.26 -19.80
C GLU A 320 15.80 -7.76 -19.70
N ILE A 321 15.36 -8.38 -18.61
CA ILE A 321 15.50 -9.82 -18.41
C ILE A 321 14.14 -10.45 -18.73
N ILE A 322 14.14 -11.38 -19.69
CA ILE A 322 12.95 -12.09 -20.14
C ILE A 322 12.85 -13.42 -19.39
N HIS A 323 11.68 -13.66 -18.79
CA HIS A 323 11.33 -14.87 -18.06
C HIS A 323 10.13 -15.56 -18.71
N PHE A 324 10.07 -16.89 -18.62
CA PHE A 324 8.93 -17.70 -19.07
C PHE A 324 8.53 -17.52 -20.55
N ASP A 325 9.48 -17.22 -21.43
CA ASP A 325 9.24 -17.01 -22.87
C ASP A 325 8.38 -18.13 -23.47
N SER A 326 7.16 -17.76 -23.85
CA SER A 326 6.14 -18.63 -24.44
C SER A 326 5.71 -19.84 -23.59
N GLU A 327 6.18 -19.96 -22.34
CA GLU A 327 5.94 -21.09 -21.43
C GLU A 327 4.45 -21.23 -21.11
N PHE A 328 3.77 -20.10 -20.88
CA PHE A 328 2.35 -20.04 -20.52
C PHE A 328 1.46 -19.44 -21.61
N GLY A 329 2.05 -19.00 -22.71
CA GLY A 329 1.36 -18.23 -23.73
C GLY A 329 1.14 -16.78 -23.30
N ARG A 330 0.02 -16.20 -23.74
CA ARG A 330 -0.29 -14.78 -23.54
C ARG A 330 -0.47 -14.50 -22.05
N LEU A 331 0.25 -13.52 -21.52
CA LEU A 331 0.13 -13.09 -20.13
C LEU A 331 -0.58 -11.73 -20.06
N ARG A 332 -1.65 -11.66 -19.27
CA ARG A 332 -2.51 -10.47 -19.16
C ARG A 332 -2.17 -9.62 -17.97
N ASP A 333 -1.95 -10.26 -16.84
CA ASP A 333 -1.76 -9.54 -15.60
C ASP A 333 -0.92 -10.29 -14.59
N LEU A 334 -0.45 -9.57 -13.58
CA LEU A 334 0.26 -10.14 -12.44
C LEU A 334 -0.08 -9.37 -11.16
N CYS A 335 0.03 -10.05 -10.02
CA CYS A 335 0.01 -9.38 -8.72
C CYS A 335 1.09 -9.97 -7.81
N VAL A 336 1.60 -9.16 -6.87
CA VAL A 336 2.61 -9.57 -5.90
C VAL A 336 1.98 -9.63 -4.52
N ALA A 337 2.06 -10.79 -3.86
CA ALA A 337 1.67 -10.91 -2.47
C ALA A 337 2.68 -10.19 -1.56
N PRO A 338 2.29 -9.69 -0.38
CA PRO A 338 3.24 -9.01 0.50
C PRO A 338 4.33 -9.93 1.06
N ASP A 339 4.18 -11.25 0.93
CA ASP A 339 5.23 -12.24 1.21
C ASP A 339 6.20 -12.49 0.05
N GLY A 340 6.03 -11.80 -1.08
CA GLY A 340 6.94 -11.85 -2.22
C GLY A 340 6.66 -12.98 -3.22
N ARG A 341 5.57 -13.74 -3.07
CA ARG A 341 5.08 -14.59 -4.16
C ARG A 341 4.51 -13.75 -5.28
N VAL A 342 4.74 -14.19 -6.51
CA VAL A 342 4.25 -13.54 -7.73
C VAL A 342 3.18 -14.42 -8.35
N PHE A 343 2.07 -13.85 -8.78
CA PHE A 343 1.00 -14.58 -9.46
C PHE A 343 0.82 -14.02 -10.85
N LEU A 344 0.74 -14.88 -11.87
CA LEU A 344 0.56 -14.52 -13.27
C LEU A 344 -0.81 -14.98 -13.77
N ALA A 345 -1.51 -14.15 -14.53
CA ALA A 345 -2.78 -14.47 -15.18
C ALA A 345 -2.60 -14.62 -16.70
N THR A 346 -3.07 -15.74 -17.27
CA THR A 346 -2.98 -15.98 -18.73
C THR A 346 -4.18 -15.40 -19.49
N SER A 347 -4.05 -15.24 -20.82
CA SER A 347 -5.10 -14.73 -21.72
C SER A 347 -5.10 -15.45 -23.08
N ASN A 348 -4.94 -16.77 -23.06
CA ASN A 348 -4.94 -17.64 -24.23
C ASN A 348 -6.34 -17.89 -24.80
N ARG A 349 -7.41 -17.55 -24.08
CA ARG A 349 -8.79 -17.69 -24.58
C ARG A 349 -9.35 -16.42 -25.22
N ASP A 350 -8.56 -15.36 -25.33
CA ASP A 350 -8.94 -14.17 -26.10
C ASP A 350 -8.85 -14.44 -27.62
N GLU A 351 -9.38 -13.51 -28.42
CA GLU A 351 -9.47 -13.65 -29.88
C GLU A 351 -8.12 -13.91 -30.57
N ARG A 352 -6.99 -13.56 -29.93
CA ARG A 352 -5.63 -13.75 -30.45
C ARG A 352 -4.96 -15.01 -29.93
N GLY A 353 -5.48 -15.63 -28.87
CA GLY A 353 -5.00 -16.89 -28.31
C GLY A 353 -5.76 -18.13 -28.79
N ILE A 354 -6.97 -17.97 -29.35
CA ILE A 354 -7.78 -19.09 -29.86
C ILE A 354 -6.97 -19.93 -30.86
N GLY A 355 -6.92 -21.24 -30.62
CA GLY A 355 -6.17 -22.21 -31.44
C GLY A 355 -4.77 -22.53 -30.93
N THR A 356 -4.30 -21.87 -29.87
CA THR A 356 -3.07 -22.26 -29.16
C THR A 356 -3.35 -23.37 -28.14
N ASN A 357 -2.41 -24.29 -27.95
CA ASN A 357 -2.59 -25.45 -27.06
C ASN A 357 -1.91 -25.23 -25.71
N TYR A 358 -2.60 -24.53 -24.81
CA TYR A 358 -2.20 -24.38 -23.40
C TYR A 358 -3.28 -25.01 -22.50
N PRO A 359 -3.09 -26.25 -22.02
CA PRO A 359 -4.07 -26.96 -21.21
C PRO A 359 -4.50 -26.17 -19.96
N GLY A 360 -5.79 -26.22 -19.66
CA GLY A 360 -6.35 -25.52 -18.50
C GLY A 360 -6.40 -24.00 -18.64
N SER A 361 -6.11 -23.42 -19.81
CA SER A 361 -6.23 -21.97 -19.97
C SER A 361 -7.68 -21.49 -19.80
N ASP A 362 -7.93 -20.28 -19.30
CA ASP A 362 -6.94 -19.38 -18.68
C ASP A 362 -6.72 -19.73 -17.22
N LYS A 363 -5.58 -19.34 -16.65
CA LYS A 363 -5.18 -19.75 -15.30
C LYS A 363 -4.48 -18.65 -14.52
N ILE A 364 -4.43 -18.82 -13.20
CA ILE A 364 -3.56 -18.07 -12.31
C ILE A 364 -2.44 -19.01 -11.86
N ILE A 365 -1.20 -18.59 -12.10
CA ILE A 365 0.01 -19.38 -11.84
C ILE A 365 0.79 -18.69 -10.74
N GLU A 366 1.10 -19.42 -9.68
CA GLU A 366 2.04 -18.98 -8.64
C GLU A 366 3.47 -19.21 -9.12
N ILE A 367 4.27 -18.16 -9.06
CA ILE A 367 5.71 -18.15 -9.27
C ILE A 367 6.37 -17.87 -7.91
N GLY A 368 7.22 -18.79 -7.49
CA GLY A 368 7.98 -18.66 -6.26
C GLY A 368 9.44 -19.03 -6.45
N GLY A 369 10.33 -18.52 -5.60
CA GLY A 369 11.73 -18.98 -5.58
C GLY A 369 11.85 -20.48 -5.27
N ASN A 370 13.07 -21.03 -5.37
CA ASN A 370 13.46 -22.45 -5.13
C ASN A 370 12.95 -23.13 -3.82
N ARG A 371 12.13 -22.47 -2.99
CA ARG A 371 11.67 -22.89 -1.65
C ARG A 371 10.17 -22.68 -1.40
N ALA A 372 9.37 -22.35 -2.42
CA ALA A 372 8.03 -21.77 -2.31
C ALA A 372 6.86 -22.71 -1.90
N LEU A 373 7.12 -23.82 -1.19
CA LEU A 373 6.06 -24.69 -0.65
C LEU A 373 5.86 -24.53 0.87
N ALA A 374 6.36 -23.43 1.45
CA ALA A 374 6.07 -23.12 2.84
C ALA A 374 4.61 -22.71 3.02
N LEU A 375 3.94 -23.37 3.96
CA LEU A 375 2.53 -23.12 4.25
C LEU A 375 2.44 -22.50 5.63
N LEU A 376 1.85 -21.30 5.70
CA LEU A 376 1.51 -20.62 6.94
C LEU A 376 -0.01 -20.60 7.10
N GLY A 377 -0.49 -21.19 8.20
CA GLY A 377 -1.91 -21.19 8.54
C GLY A 377 -2.37 -19.87 9.16
N THR A 378 -3.68 -19.65 9.14
CA THR A 378 -4.30 -18.48 9.75
C THR A 378 -4.02 -18.44 11.26
N PRO A 379 -3.45 -17.35 11.79
CA PRO A 379 -3.17 -17.24 13.21
C PRO A 379 -4.47 -17.10 14.01
N VAL A 380 -4.52 -17.80 15.14
CA VAL A 380 -5.56 -17.67 16.16
C VAL A 380 -5.01 -16.79 17.27
N ILE A 381 -5.68 -15.67 17.52
CA ILE A 381 -5.30 -14.70 18.54
C ILE A 381 -6.03 -15.03 19.84
N THR A 382 -5.30 -15.08 20.95
CA THR A 382 -5.84 -15.25 22.30
C THR A 382 -5.38 -14.11 23.21
N GLY A 383 -6.27 -13.67 24.10
CA GLY A 383 -6.06 -12.56 25.04
C GLY A 383 -7.31 -12.30 25.88
N ASP A 384 -7.21 -11.42 26.89
CA ASP A 384 -8.26 -11.19 27.91
C ASP A 384 -9.60 -10.70 27.33
N SER A 385 -9.59 -10.07 26.14
CA SER A 385 -10.80 -9.77 25.36
C SER A 385 -10.50 -9.72 23.86
N LEU A 386 -11.11 -10.63 23.08
CA LEU A 386 -10.90 -10.76 21.64
C LEU A 386 -11.46 -9.60 20.79
N THR A 387 -12.16 -8.65 21.43
CA THR A 387 -12.79 -7.51 20.75
C THR A 387 -12.22 -6.16 21.17
N ASN A 388 -11.58 -6.08 22.34
CA ASN A 388 -11.04 -4.85 22.90
C ASN A 388 -9.70 -5.14 23.58
N PHE A 389 -8.63 -4.51 23.10
CA PHE A 389 -7.33 -4.52 23.75
C PHE A 389 -6.98 -3.10 24.21
N HIS A 390 -6.17 -2.95 25.26
CA HIS A 390 -5.54 -1.70 25.62
C HIS A 390 -4.14 -1.61 25.02
N ALA A 391 -3.68 -0.38 24.79
CA ALA A 391 -2.25 -0.17 24.56
C ALA A 391 -1.48 -0.70 25.79
N GLY A 392 -0.45 -1.52 25.55
CA GLY A 392 0.32 -2.23 26.57
C GLY A 392 -0.11 -3.68 26.81
N ASP A 393 -1.27 -4.12 26.30
CA ASP A 393 -1.72 -5.50 26.47
C ASP A 393 -0.76 -6.49 25.80
N SER A 394 -0.54 -7.62 26.48
CA SER A 394 0.08 -8.80 25.90
C SER A 394 -0.95 -9.62 25.14
N VAL A 395 -0.60 -10.06 23.94
CA VAL A 395 -1.42 -10.92 23.08
C VAL A 395 -0.63 -12.16 22.68
N VAL A 396 -1.32 -13.28 22.51
CA VAL A 396 -0.71 -14.54 22.07
C VAL A 396 -1.30 -14.95 20.72
N ALA A 397 -0.45 -15.10 19.71
CA ALA A 397 -0.83 -15.60 18.40
C ALA A 397 -0.32 -17.03 18.21
N THR A 398 -1.22 -17.99 17.99
CA THR A 398 -0.89 -19.39 17.70
C THR A 398 -1.21 -19.72 16.25
N PHE A 399 -0.34 -20.45 15.55
CA PHE A 399 -0.49 -20.75 14.12
C PHE A 399 0.13 -22.10 13.75
N THR A 400 -0.24 -22.64 12.58
CA THR A 400 0.41 -23.80 11.97
C THR A 400 1.41 -23.35 10.91
N ALA A 401 2.53 -24.04 10.79
CA ALA A 401 3.53 -23.76 9.77
C ALA A 401 4.30 -25.02 9.37
N SER A 402 4.64 -25.14 8.08
CA SER A 402 5.45 -26.24 7.53
C SER A 402 6.40 -25.75 6.44
N ASN A 403 7.53 -26.45 6.27
CA ASN A 403 8.56 -26.20 5.26
C ASN A 403 9.27 -24.83 5.38
N PHE A 404 9.52 -24.36 6.62
CA PHE A 404 10.34 -23.18 6.88
C PHE A 404 11.77 -23.57 7.28
N ASP A 405 12.71 -22.65 7.04
CA ASP A 405 14.11 -22.87 7.41
C ASP A 405 14.33 -22.77 8.92
N PRO A 406 15.32 -23.48 9.51
CA PRO A 406 15.66 -23.37 10.93
C PRO A 406 16.02 -21.95 11.40
N THR A 407 16.46 -21.09 10.49
CA THR A 407 16.79 -19.68 10.76
C THR A 407 15.60 -18.74 10.61
N ASN A 408 14.41 -19.26 10.31
CA ASN A 408 13.19 -18.49 10.14
C ASN A 408 12.77 -17.79 11.43
N VAL A 409 12.27 -16.57 11.27
CA VAL A 409 11.67 -15.75 12.33
C VAL A 409 10.21 -15.53 11.96
N PHE A 410 9.30 -15.96 12.82
CA PHE A 410 7.90 -15.53 12.74
C PHE A 410 7.71 -14.28 13.57
N THR A 411 7.14 -13.24 12.97
CA THR A 411 6.86 -11.95 13.61
C THR A 411 5.36 -11.71 13.64
N LEU A 412 4.83 -11.38 14.81
CA LEU A 412 3.46 -10.91 14.98
C LEU A 412 3.44 -9.40 14.74
N GLU A 413 2.59 -8.97 13.83
CA GLU A 413 2.41 -7.57 13.49
C GLU A 413 0.99 -7.08 13.73
N ILE A 414 0.87 -5.80 14.08
CA ILE A 414 -0.40 -5.08 14.21
C ILE A 414 -0.59 -4.12 13.04
N SER A 415 -1.80 -4.05 12.49
CA SER A 415 -2.15 -3.16 11.38
C SER A 415 -2.24 -1.68 11.80
N ASP A 416 -2.52 -0.80 10.85
CA ASP A 416 -3.00 0.55 11.14
C ASP A 416 -4.45 0.55 11.67
N ARG A 417 -4.94 1.73 12.08
CA ARG A 417 -6.28 1.93 12.66
C ARG A 417 -7.46 1.59 11.74
N LEU A 418 -7.21 1.39 10.45
CA LEU A 418 -8.25 1.03 9.46
C LEU A 418 -8.22 -0.46 9.12
N GLY A 419 -7.27 -1.21 9.70
CA GLY A 419 -7.05 -2.62 9.40
C GLY A 419 -6.09 -2.87 8.25
N SER A 420 -5.40 -1.84 7.75
CA SER A 420 -4.44 -1.98 6.65
C SER A 420 -3.04 -2.28 7.18
N PHE A 421 -2.35 -3.20 6.53
CA PHE A 421 -0.97 -3.54 6.86
C PHE A 421 0.07 -2.74 6.04
N LEU A 422 -0.35 -1.69 5.34
CA LEU A 422 0.58 -0.80 4.62
C LEU A 422 1.59 -0.15 5.56
N ASN A 423 1.21 0.11 6.81
CA ASN A 423 2.07 0.66 7.87
C ASN A 423 2.06 -0.23 9.11
N ALA A 424 2.18 -1.55 8.92
CA ALA A 424 2.19 -2.52 10.00
C ALA A 424 3.36 -2.31 10.98
N ARG A 425 3.17 -2.67 12.25
CA ARG A 425 4.22 -2.64 13.29
C ARG A 425 4.43 -4.02 13.88
N ALA A 426 5.68 -4.46 13.97
CA ALA A 426 6.03 -5.67 14.72
C ALA A 426 5.81 -5.47 16.22
N ILE A 427 5.16 -6.44 16.86
CA ILE A 427 4.82 -6.41 18.30
C ILE A 427 5.36 -7.61 19.08
N GLY A 428 5.84 -8.65 18.39
CA GLY A 428 6.48 -9.82 18.97
C GLY A 428 7.11 -10.68 17.88
N ALA A 429 8.08 -11.52 18.23
CA ALA A 429 8.71 -12.44 17.28
C ALA A 429 9.24 -13.69 17.98
N THR A 430 9.39 -14.78 17.22
CA THR A 430 10.03 -16.02 17.67
C THR A 430 10.80 -16.68 16.53
N ASN A 431 11.94 -17.29 16.85
CA ASN A 431 12.68 -18.13 15.92
C ASN A 431 12.07 -19.53 15.94
N ALA A 432 11.52 -19.97 14.81
CA ALA A 432 10.95 -21.31 14.66
C ALA A 432 10.81 -21.67 13.18
N ASN A 433 10.79 -22.97 12.89
CA ASN A 433 10.57 -23.53 11.55
C ASN A 433 9.24 -24.29 11.41
N THR A 434 8.48 -24.38 12.50
CA THR A 434 7.17 -25.04 12.60
C THR A 434 6.20 -24.17 13.38
N GLY A 435 4.90 -24.49 13.30
CA GLY A 435 3.85 -23.74 14.00
C GLY A 435 4.09 -23.67 15.50
N THR A 436 3.96 -22.48 16.08
CA THR A 436 4.20 -22.19 17.51
C THR A 436 3.31 -21.03 17.98
N SER A 437 3.61 -20.46 19.15
CA SER A 437 2.97 -19.24 19.65
C SER A 437 3.96 -18.07 19.73
N ILE A 438 3.50 -16.87 19.38
CA ILE A 438 4.22 -15.61 19.57
C ILE A 438 3.50 -14.80 20.65
N VAL A 439 4.23 -14.36 21.66
CA VAL A 439 3.76 -13.33 22.59
C VAL A 439 4.15 -11.98 22.03
N GLY A 440 3.18 -11.09 21.82
CA GLY A 440 3.42 -9.71 21.42
C GLY A 440 2.84 -8.72 22.42
N VAL A 441 3.39 -7.51 22.48
CA VAL A 441 2.90 -6.43 23.33
C VAL A 441 2.44 -5.27 22.46
N ILE A 442 1.18 -4.84 22.62
CA ILE A 442 0.64 -3.71 21.87
C ILE A 442 1.37 -2.44 22.33
N PRO A 443 2.00 -1.66 21.42
CA PRO A 443 2.78 -0.49 21.82
C PRO A 443 1.94 0.59 22.50
N CYS A 444 2.53 1.26 23.50
CA CYS A 444 1.85 2.27 24.32
C CYS A 444 1.39 3.53 23.59
N ASP A 445 2.01 3.83 22.45
CA ASP A 445 1.68 4.94 21.57
C ASP A 445 0.58 4.59 20.55
N THR A 446 0.03 3.37 20.61
CA THR A 446 -1.02 2.95 19.69
C THR A 446 -2.30 3.74 19.94
N LEU A 447 -2.77 4.44 18.90
CA LEU A 447 -3.93 5.31 18.97
C LEU A 447 -5.23 4.52 19.18
N GLY A 448 -6.20 5.16 19.83
CA GLY A 448 -7.51 4.58 20.04
C GLY A 448 -8.32 4.55 18.74
N ALA A 449 -8.71 3.35 18.30
CA ALA A 449 -9.63 3.16 17.18
C ALA A 449 -10.18 1.73 17.16
N SER A 450 -11.30 1.54 16.47
CA SER A 450 -11.75 0.23 16.00
C SER A 450 -11.23 0.01 14.59
N GLY A 451 -10.70 -1.18 14.30
CA GLY A 451 -10.26 -1.51 12.94
C GLY A 451 -8.97 -2.32 12.89
N TYR A 452 -8.19 -2.35 13.98
CA TYR A 452 -6.92 -3.05 14.06
C TYR A 452 -7.06 -4.56 13.79
N ARG A 453 -6.02 -5.15 13.20
CA ARG A 453 -5.88 -6.58 12.90
C ARG A 453 -4.48 -7.06 13.25
N PHE A 454 -4.34 -8.37 13.40
CA PHE A 454 -3.05 -9.01 13.56
C PHE A 454 -2.72 -9.86 12.33
N ARG A 455 -1.43 -9.93 11.99
CA ARG A 455 -0.93 -10.93 11.04
C ARG A 455 0.36 -11.55 11.57
N VAL A 456 0.63 -12.77 11.13
CA VAL A 456 1.95 -13.38 11.29
C VAL A 456 2.67 -13.29 9.96
N VAL A 457 3.92 -12.83 10.00
CA VAL A 457 4.85 -12.83 8.87
C VAL A 457 6.04 -13.74 9.18
N ALA A 458 6.54 -14.45 8.18
CA ALA A 458 7.72 -15.31 8.27
C ALA A 458 8.86 -14.70 7.44
N SER A 459 10.10 -14.92 7.86
CA SER A 459 11.27 -14.35 7.19
C SER A 459 11.91 -15.29 6.17
N ASN A 460 11.84 -16.62 6.34
CA ASN A 460 12.54 -17.57 5.48
C ASN A 460 11.91 -18.99 5.39
N PRO A 461 11.33 -19.36 4.24
CA PRO A 461 10.96 -18.45 3.15
C PRO A 461 9.92 -17.44 3.67
N SER A 462 9.79 -16.32 2.99
CA SER A 462 8.79 -15.32 3.37
C SER A 462 7.39 -15.85 3.11
N ALA A 463 6.53 -15.70 4.11
CA ALA A 463 5.11 -16.05 4.06
C ALA A 463 4.36 -15.10 4.99
N LEU A 464 3.07 -14.90 4.75
CA LEU A 464 2.23 -14.18 5.71
C LEU A 464 0.81 -14.73 5.73
N LYS A 465 0.16 -14.57 6.87
CA LYS A 465 -1.27 -14.84 7.01
C LYS A 465 -1.89 -13.92 8.05
N THR A 466 -2.98 -13.27 7.67
CA THR A 466 -3.75 -12.40 8.54
C THR A 466 -4.72 -13.20 9.37
N ASP A 467 -5.01 -12.73 10.58
CA ASP A 467 -6.00 -13.33 11.45
C ASP A 467 -7.40 -13.40 10.81
N ALA A 468 -8.18 -14.41 11.21
CA ALA A 468 -9.57 -14.55 10.77
C ALA A 468 -10.54 -13.61 11.50
N THR A 469 -10.06 -12.80 12.45
CA THR A 469 -10.95 -11.91 13.19
C THR A 469 -11.49 -10.84 12.25
N THR A 470 -12.69 -10.33 12.55
CA THR A 470 -13.17 -9.14 11.83
C THR A 470 -12.30 -7.92 12.14
N GLY A 471 -11.40 -7.98 13.12
CA GLY A 471 -10.55 -6.94 13.69
C GLY A 471 -11.08 -6.45 15.05
N PHE A 472 -10.27 -5.72 15.79
CA PHE A 472 -10.53 -5.35 17.19
C PHE A 472 -10.42 -3.83 17.44
N ARG A 473 -10.83 -3.42 18.63
CA ARG A 473 -10.68 -2.04 19.12
C ARG A 473 -9.47 -1.93 20.03
N ILE A 474 -8.70 -0.86 19.86
CA ILE A 474 -7.67 -0.45 20.81
C ILE A 474 -8.18 0.68 21.67
N ILE A 475 -8.06 0.50 22.98
CA ILE A 475 -8.27 1.52 24.00
C ILE A 475 -6.91 2.17 24.26
N PRO A 476 -6.74 3.47 23.96
CA PRO A 476 -5.44 4.11 24.12
C PRO A 476 -5.10 4.21 25.60
N ALA A 477 -3.80 4.28 25.91
CA ALA A 477 -3.35 4.57 27.26
C ALA A 477 -3.99 5.91 27.74
N PRO A 478 -4.49 5.98 28.96
CA PRO A 478 -5.19 7.16 29.43
C PRO A 478 -4.26 8.36 29.59
N THR A 479 -4.78 9.57 29.37
CA THR A 479 -4.03 10.80 29.64
C THR A 479 -3.76 10.94 31.13
N ALA A 480 -2.51 11.17 31.51
CA ALA A 480 -2.18 11.57 32.88
C ALA A 480 -2.59 13.02 33.11
N VAL A 481 -3.15 13.29 34.29
CA VAL A 481 -3.61 14.60 34.71
C VAL A 481 -3.12 14.84 36.13
N ILE A 482 -2.77 16.09 36.42
CA ILE A 482 -2.45 16.57 37.76
C ILE A 482 -3.44 17.68 38.11
N SER A 483 -4.02 17.61 39.30
CA SER A 483 -4.97 18.60 39.81
C SER A 483 -4.54 19.12 41.18
N PRO A 484 -4.51 20.45 41.40
CA PRO A 484 -4.80 21.52 40.44
C PRO A 484 -3.77 21.55 39.29
N SER A 485 -4.20 21.96 38.10
CA SER A 485 -3.36 21.98 36.88
C SER A 485 -2.71 23.35 36.63
N VAL A 486 -2.35 24.05 37.71
CA VAL A 486 -1.78 25.40 37.68
C VAL A 486 -0.70 25.50 38.75
N ASP A 487 0.23 26.43 38.57
CA ASP A 487 1.23 26.74 39.58
C ASP A 487 0.59 27.32 40.84
N ILE A 488 1.20 27.04 41.99
CA ILE A 488 0.61 27.29 43.31
C ILE A 488 1.62 27.97 44.20
N THR A 489 1.20 28.99 44.94
CA THR A 489 2.00 29.61 45.99
C THR A 489 1.40 29.28 47.35
N LEU A 490 2.16 28.64 48.22
CA LEU A 490 1.76 28.27 49.59
C LEU A 490 2.33 29.24 50.62
N CYS A 491 1.61 29.48 51.71
CA CYS A 491 2.21 30.15 52.88
C CYS A 491 3.04 29.15 53.70
N PRO A 492 4.00 29.63 54.51
CA PRO A 492 4.76 28.77 55.42
C PRO A 492 3.84 27.98 56.38
N GLY A 493 3.95 26.64 56.32
CA GLY A 493 3.12 25.72 57.10
C GLY A 493 1.91 25.15 56.35
N ASP A 494 1.55 25.73 55.21
CA ASP A 494 0.45 25.22 54.38
C ASP A 494 0.84 23.94 53.63
N SER A 495 -0.18 23.25 53.13
CA SER A 495 -0.03 22.07 52.28
C SER A 495 -1.15 22.01 51.25
N ILE A 496 -0.90 21.36 50.13
CA ILE A 496 -1.93 21.08 49.14
C ILE A 496 -1.99 19.60 48.78
N VAL A 497 -3.22 19.10 48.58
CA VAL A 497 -3.44 17.77 48.03
C VAL A 497 -3.36 17.85 46.50
N LEU A 498 -2.36 17.21 45.93
CA LEU A 498 -2.27 17.01 44.48
C LEU A 498 -2.94 15.69 44.14
N ARG A 499 -3.78 15.68 43.10
CA ARG A 499 -4.54 14.50 42.66
C ARG A 499 -4.14 14.08 41.24
N GLY A 500 -3.90 12.79 41.08
CA GLY A 500 -3.68 12.12 39.81
C GLY A 500 -5.00 11.58 39.24
N ARG A 501 -4.90 10.73 38.22
CA ARG A 501 -6.09 10.12 37.61
C ARG A 501 -6.63 8.97 38.46
N ILE A 502 -7.94 8.91 38.66
CA ILE A 502 -8.57 7.84 39.45
C ILE A 502 -8.51 6.50 38.69
N GLY A 503 -8.29 5.40 39.42
CA GLY A 503 -8.37 4.04 38.89
C GLY A 503 -7.19 3.61 38.01
N VAL A 504 -6.04 4.27 38.12
CA VAL A 504 -4.79 3.91 37.44
C VAL A 504 -3.61 3.93 38.41
N ASP A 505 -2.52 3.23 38.08
CA ASP A 505 -1.28 3.28 38.87
C ASP A 505 -0.60 4.64 38.66
N ASN A 506 -0.69 5.53 39.67
CA ASN A 506 -0.09 6.85 39.63
C ASN A 506 1.22 6.86 40.40
N ARG A 507 2.29 7.32 39.77
CA ARG A 507 3.61 7.51 40.38
C ARG A 507 4.03 8.96 40.30
N TRP A 508 4.27 9.56 41.46
CA TRP A 508 4.54 10.99 41.58
C TRP A 508 6.02 11.29 41.43
N SER A 509 6.35 12.52 41.01
CA SER A 509 7.73 13.01 40.93
C SER A 509 8.50 12.96 42.25
N THR A 510 7.78 12.85 43.38
CA THR A 510 8.31 12.63 44.74
C THR A 510 8.75 11.19 45.00
N GLY A 511 8.41 10.24 44.13
CA GLY A 511 8.59 8.80 44.33
C GLY A 511 7.41 8.11 45.02
N GLU A 512 6.41 8.87 45.46
CA GLU A 512 5.19 8.32 46.09
C GLU A 512 4.27 7.67 45.05
N VAL A 513 3.47 6.70 45.49
CA VAL A 513 2.48 5.98 44.66
C VAL A 513 1.08 6.17 45.27
N GLY A 514 0.10 6.46 44.42
CA GLY A 514 -1.30 6.60 44.84
C GLY A 514 -2.05 7.70 44.10
N GLU A 515 -3.38 7.73 44.23
CA GLU A 515 -4.24 8.71 43.52
C GLU A 515 -4.00 10.16 43.95
N SER A 516 -3.34 10.39 45.09
CA SER A 516 -3.00 11.72 45.58
C SER A 516 -1.79 11.74 46.48
N ILE A 517 -1.10 12.88 46.53
CA ILE A 517 -0.04 13.19 47.51
C ILE A 517 -0.34 14.51 48.21
N ILE A 518 0.29 14.74 49.35
CA ILE A 518 0.24 16.02 50.06
C ILE A 518 1.58 16.73 49.85
N ALA A 519 1.59 17.79 49.04
CA ALA A 519 2.77 18.60 48.80
C ALA A 519 2.91 19.70 49.86
N ARG A 520 4.11 19.81 50.45
CA ARG A 520 4.46 20.76 51.53
C ARG A 520 5.68 21.62 51.22
N THR A 521 6.47 21.23 50.22
CA THR A 521 7.75 21.84 49.89
C THR A 521 7.68 22.53 48.54
N PRO A 522 8.39 23.65 48.32
CA PRO A 522 8.56 24.22 47.00
C PRO A 522 9.23 23.23 46.05
N GLY A 523 8.83 23.25 44.79
CA GLY A 523 9.41 22.38 43.77
C GLY A 523 8.45 22.10 42.61
N ASN A 524 8.93 21.31 41.67
CA ASN A 524 8.16 20.88 40.51
C ASN A 524 7.51 19.51 40.78
N TYR A 525 6.21 19.44 40.53
CA TYR A 525 5.40 18.24 40.74
C TYR A 525 4.76 17.80 39.43
N PHE A 526 4.87 16.50 39.14
CA PHE A 526 4.13 15.86 38.06
C PHE A 526 3.78 14.42 38.47
N VAL A 527 2.83 13.81 37.78
CA VAL A 527 2.41 12.43 38.00
C VAL A 527 2.50 11.64 36.70
N VAL A 528 2.99 10.40 36.81
CA VAL A 528 3.01 9.43 35.73
C VAL A 528 1.90 8.42 35.98
N ALA A 529 0.91 8.38 35.09
CA ALA A 529 -0.14 7.37 35.12
C ALA A 529 0.29 6.15 34.29
N TYR A 530 0.14 4.95 34.85
CA TYR A 530 0.40 3.67 34.20
C TYR A 530 -0.90 2.91 33.95
N THR A 531 -1.02 2.33 32.75
CA THR A 531 -2.07 1.36 32.42
C THR A 531 -1.44 0.29 31.55
N ASN A 532 -1.52 -0.97 31.99
CA ASN A 532 -0.92 -2.14 31.31
C ASN A 532 0.55 -1.90 30.89
N GLY A 533 1.34 -1.30 31.80
CA GLY A 533 2.75 -1.01 31.56
C GLY A 533 3.04 0.28 30.78
N CYS A 534 2.02 1.00 30.29
CA CYS A 534 2.19 2.21 29.50
C CYS A 534 2.22 3.50 30.35
N PRO A 535 3.35 4.23 30.38
CA PRO A 535 3.46 5.49 31.13
C PRO A 535 2.88 6.67 30.33
N ARG A 536 2.17 7.56 31.01
CA ARG A 536 1.77 8.88 30.51
C ARG A 536 2.10 9.93 31.56
N PHE A 537 2.72 11.02 31.13
CA PHE A 537 3.14 12.12 32.00
C PHE A 537 2.06 13.20 32.03
N SER A 538 1.74 13.69 33.22
CA SER A 538 0.96 14.92 33.36
C SER A 538 1.79 16.14 32.94
N ASP A 539 1.16 17.30 32.94
CA ASP A 539 1.91 18.56 33.00
C ASP A 539 2.71 18.67 34.31
N THR A 540 3.66 19.60 34.35
CA THR A 540 4.42 19.95 35.55
C THR A 540 3.81 21.18 36.20
N ILE A 541 3.49 21.11 37.49
CA ILE A 541 3.14 22.30 38.28
C ILE A 541 4.32 22.71 39.14
N THR A 542 4.51 24.01 39.33
CA THR A 542 5.50 24.55 40.26
C THR A 542 4.81 25.03 41.53
N ILE A 543 5.22 24.48 42.67
CA ILE A 543 4.86 24.99 43.98
C ILE A 543 5.94 25.96 44.45
N THR A 544 5.53 27.17 44.79
CA THR A 544 6.37 28.23 45.38
C THR A 544 5.91 28.52 46.81
N MET A 545 6.78 29.12 47.62
CA MET A 545 6.43 29.58 48.96
C MET A 545 6.41 31.11 49.02
N SER A 546 5.34 31.65 49.58
CA SER A 546 5.27 33.07 49.93
C SER A 546 6.34 33.39 50.99
N PRO A 547 7.04 34.54 50.86
CA PRO A 547 7.95 34.99 51.90
C PRO A 547 7.19 35.21 53.21
N MET A 548 7.83 34.90 54.35
CA MET A 548 7.25 35.22 55.66
C MET A 548 7.02 36.74 55.74
N PRO A 549 5.86 37.21 56.24
CA PRO A 549 5.64 38.63 56.46
C PRO A 549 6.70 39.13 57.44
N GLN A 550 7.49 40.12 57.01
CA GLN A 550 8.42 40.80 57.91
C GLN A 550 7.62 41.78 58.77
N PRO A 551 7.54 41.60 60.10
CA PRO A 551 6.85 42.55 60.95
C PRO A 551 7.61 43.88 60.91
N ASN A 552 6.96 44.94 60.42
CA ASN A 552 7.50 46.28 60.47
C ASN A 552 7.11 46.91 61.81
N ILE A 553 8.03 46.89 62.78
CA ILE A 553 7.83 47.55 64.08
C ILE A 553 8.18 49.02 63.90
N GLN A 554 7.18 49.89 63.74
CA GLN A 554 7.37 51.34 63.87
C GLN A 554 7.17 51.76 65.33
N LEU A 555 8.21 52.33 65.95
CA LEU A 555 8.08 53.06 67.21
C LEU A 555 7.29 54.35 66.96
N LEU A 556 6.05 54.43 67.45
CA LEU A 556 5.26 55.66 67.48
C LEU A 556 5.56 56.42 68.78
N GLY A 557 6.54 57.34 68.73
CA GLY A 557 6.75 58.35 69.78
C GLY A 557 8.13 58.31 70.45
N GLN A 558 8.78 59.47 70.54
CA GLN A 558 10.00 59.68 71.33
C GLN A 558 9.66 59.69 72.82
N ASN A 559 10.02 58.64 73.55
CA ASN A 559 10.08 58.67 75.01
C ASN A 559 11.48 59.14 75.43
N THR A 560 11.61 60.45 75.66
CA THR A 560 12.66 60.98 76.53
C THR A 560 12.37 60.52 77.96
N LEU A 561 13.14 59.55 78.46
CA LEU A 561 13.16 59.14 79.86
C LEU A 561 14.17 60.01 80.60
N ASP A 562 13.68 60.98 81.39
CA ASP A 562 14.48 61.67 82.40
C ASP A 562 14.78 60.73 83.58
N ALA A 563 16.02 60.77 84.07
CA ALA A 563 16.51 59.93 85.14
C ALA A 563 15.79 60.23 86.47
N GLY A 564 14.89 59.35 86.92
CA GLY A 564 14.34 59.43 88.29
C GLY A 564 13.06 58.67 88.67
N GLY A 565 12.36 57.97 87.77
CA GLY A 565 11.11 57.28 88.13
C GLY A 565 11.25 55.77 88.31
N ARG A 566 10.93 55.23 89.50
CA ARG A 566 10.59 53.80 89.66
C ARG A 566 9.10 53.61 89.35
N PHE A 567 8.80 52.58 88.56
CA PHE A 567 7.43 52.14 88.24
C PHE A 567 6.73 51.58 89.49
N ALA A 568 5.47 51.98 89.67
CA ALA A 568 4.45 51.23 90.40
C ALA A 568 3.73 50.29 89.42
#